data_AF-A0A3Q8X9N4-F1
#
_entry.id   AF-A0A3Q8X9N4-F1
#
_cell.length_a   1.000
_cell.length_b   1.000
_cell.length_c   1.000
_cell.angle_alpha   90.00
_cell.angle_beta   90.00
_cell.angle_gamma   90.00
#
_symmetry.space_group_name_H-M   'P 1'
#
loop_
_entity.id
_entity.type
_entity.pdbx_description
1 polymer ?
#
loop_
_entity_poly.entity_id
_entity_poly.type
_entity_poly.pdbx_seq_one_letter_code
_entity_poly.pdbx_strand_id
1 'polypeptide(L)'
;MHWNVDNDWSPVLLDEMRKPYFTQLMSQLMEQYESETIYPEQADVFNVLKFTPYSETRVVIIGQDPYHGPGQAHGMSFSVRHGVKTPPSLQNMYKELRDDLGHEIPEHGCLESWAKQGVLMLNTVLTVRAGEPASHKGIGWETFTDAVIAALNARELPVVFILWGKHAQEKAASIDASRHRVIASAHPSPFAARRGFFGSRPFSRANGYLRELGLEEIDWDLMLAGREVAKGGQLEAGAEADKYEEESAYPTA
;
A
#
# COMPACT_ATOMS: atom_id res chain seq x y z
N MET A 1 -11.00 -17.33 3.82
CA MET A 1 -9.79 -16.48 3.85
C MET A 1 -9.27 -16.42 5.28
N HIS A 2 -7.95 -16.42 5.48
CA HIS A 2 -7.36 -16.44 6.83
C HIS A 2 -6.59 -15.16 7.13
N TRP A 3 -6.69 -14.71 8.38
CA TRP A 3 -5.83 -13.66 8.92
C TRP A 3 -4.37 -14.14 8.93
N ASN A 4 -3.46 -13.30 8.44
CA ASN A 4 -2.04 -13.64 8.28
C ASN A 4 -1.10 -12.50 8.73
N VAL A 5 -1.56 -11.65 9.65
CA VAL A 5 -0.73 -10.60 10.24
C VAL A 5 -0.16 -11.12 11.55
N ASP A 6 1.17 -11.15 11.66
CA ASP A 6 1.89 -11.62 12.86
C ASP A 6 2.70 -10.48 13.49
N ASN A 7 1.98 -9.44 13.94
CA ASN A 7 2.54 -8.30 14.65
C ASN A 7 1.53 -7.74 15.67
N ASP A 8 1.83 -6.56 16.21
CA ASP A 8 1.05 -5.90 17.25
C ASP A 8 -0.36 -5.44 16.81
N TRP A 9 -0.73 -5.51 15.53
CA TRP A 9 -2.12 -5.36 15.10
C TRP A 9 -3.03 -6.51 15.54
N SER A 10 -2.50 -7.74 15.61
CA SER A 10 -3.29 -8.92 15.95
C SER A 10 -3.99 -8.81 17.31
N PRO A 11 -3.31 -8.46 18.41
CA PRO A 11 -4.00 -8.23 19.69
C PRO A 11 -4.91 -7.01 19.67
N VAL A 12 -4.56 -5.95 18.91
CA VAL A 12 -5.36 -4.70 18.81
C VAL A 12 -6.71 -4.94 18.12
N LEU A 13 -6.74 -5.78 17.07
CA LEU A 13 -7.92 -6.04 16.26
C LEU A 13 -8.62 -7.36 16.62
N LEU A 14 -8.16 -8.08 17.63
CA LEU A 14 -8.67 -9.41 17.99
C LEU A 14 -10.19 -9.42 18.19
N ASP A 15 -10.71 -8.47 18.95
CA ASP A 15 -12.15 -8.37 19.22
C ASP A 15 -12.94 -7.96 17.98
N GLU A 16 -12.35 -7.14 17.11
CA GLU A 16 -12.96 -6.78 15.83
C GLU A 16 -13.12 -8.00 14.92
N MET A 17 -12.07 -8.81 14.80
CA MET A 17 -12.06 -10.02 13.98
C MET A 17 -13.01 -11.11 14.47
N ARG A 18 -13.39 -11.07 15.75
CA ARG A 18 -14.37 -11.99 16.34
C ARG A 18 -15.82 -11.59 16.08
N LYS A 19 -16.07 -10.37 15.58
CA LYS A 19 -17.43 -9.91 15.32
C LYS A 19 -18.06 -10.70 14.16
N PRO A 20 -19.38 -10.98 14.21
CA PRO A 20 -20.06 -11.78 13.19
C PRO A 20 -19.87 -11.27 11.76
N TYR A 21 -19.86 -9.95 11.55
CA TYR A 21 -19.70 -9.36 10.21
C TYR A 21 -18.33 -9.69 9.61
N PHE A 22 -17.26 -9.74 10.42
CA PHE A 22 -15.92 -10.00 9.92
C PHE A 22 -15.77 -11.48 9.53
N THR A 23 -16.32 -12.39 10.35
CA THR A 23 -16.39 -13.81 10.01
C THR A 23 -17.17 -14.04 8.71
N GLN A 24 -18.31 -13.36 8.55
CA GLN A 24 -19.12 -13.42 7.32
C GLN A 24 -18.34 -12.89 6.10
N LEU A 25 -17.67 -11.74 6.26
CA LEU A 25 -16.81 -11.15 5.23
C LEU A 25 -15.70 -12.13 4.79
N MET A 26 -14.99 -12.75 5.74
CA MET A 26 -13.92 -13.70 5.44
C MET A 26 -14.42 -14.97 4.73
N SER A 27 -15.65 -15.42 5.05
CA SER A 27 -16.31 -16.55 4.38
C SER A 27 -16.69 -16.20 2.95
N GLN A 28 -17.38 -15.07 2.76
CA GLN A 28 -17.79 -14.60 1.43
C GLN A 28 -16.57 -14.40 0.50
N LEU A 29 -15.49 -13.80 1.02
CA LEU A 29 -14.27 -13.63 0.25
C LEU A 29 -13.63 -14.98 -0.12
N MET A 30 -13.68 -15.98 0.76
CA MET A 30 -13.16 -17.32 0.44
C MET A 30 -13.84 -17.89 -0.80
N GLU A 31 -15.16 -17.86 -0.84
CA GLU A 31 -15.97 -18.34 -1.97
C GLU A 31 -15.70 -17.54 -3.25
N GLN A 32 -15.54 -16.22 -3.13
CA GLN A 32 -15.23 -15.36 -4.28
C GLN A 32 -13.83 -15.62 -4.85
N TYR A 33 -12.81 -15.80 -4.00
CA TYR A 33 -11.46 -16.15 -4.47
C TYR A 33 -11.41 -17.53 -5.17
N GLU A 34 -12.34 -18.43 -4.90
CA GLU A 34 -12.45 -19.74 -5.57
C GLU A 34 -13.12 -19.67 -6.94
N SER A 35 -13.96 -18.67 -7.18
CA SER A 35 -14.85 -18.60 -8.36
C SER A 35 -14.59 -17.40 -9.28
N GLU A 36 -13.91 -16.37 -8.79
CA GLU A 36 -13.72 -15.10 -9.47
C GLU A 36 -12.27 -14.61 -9.35
N THR A 37 -11.88 -13.65 -10.21
CA THR A 37 -10.60 -12.95 -10.03
C THR A 37 -10.79 -11.75 -9.10
N ILE A 38 -10.24 -11.86 -7.90
CA ILE A 38 -10.26 -10.81 -6.87
C ILE A 38 -8.86 -10.23 -6.72
N TYR A 39 -8.78 -8.91 -6.55
CA TYR A 39 -7.55 -8.20 -6.23
C TYR A 39 -7.60 -7.56 -4.83
N PRO A 40 -6.46 -7.44 -4.13
CA PRO A 40 -5.16 -8.04 -4.47
C PRO A 40 -5.19 -9.58 -4.34
N GLU A 41 -4.06 -10.25 -4.53
CA GLU A 41 -3.96 -11.68 -4.18
C GLU A 41 -4.31 -11.90 -2.70
N GLN A 42 -4.87 -13.06 -2.38
CA GLN A 42 -5.38 -13.35 -1.02
C GLN A 42 -4.31 -13.16 0.06
N ALA A 43 -3.06 -13.52 -0.22
CA ALA A 43 -1.94 -13.36 0.71
C ALA A 43 -1.64 -11.88 1.03
N ASP A 44 -1.99 -10.97 0.11
CA ASP A 44 -1.60 -9.56 0.13
C ASP A 44 -2.66 -8.63 0.72
N VAL A 45 -3.89 -9.10 0.94
CA VAL A 45 -5.01 -8.25 1.40
C VAL A 45 -4.67 -7.46 2.66
N PHE A 46 -3.90 -8.05 3.59
CA PHE A 46 -3.50 -7.41 4.84
C PHE A 46 -2.06 -6.85 4.83
N ASN A 47 -1.42 -6.73 3.66
CA ASN A 47 -0.05 -6.22 3.56
C ASN A 47 0.12 -4.83 4.18
N VAL A 48 -0.87 -3.95 4.05
CA VAL A 48 -0.86 -2.64 4.74
C VAL A 48 -0.57 -2.76 6.25
N LEU A 49 -1.14 -3.76 6.93
CA LEU A 49 -0.93 -3.99 8.37
C LEU A 49 0.36 -4.76 8.67
N LYS A 50 0.82 -5.62 7.74
CA LYS A 50 2.09 -6.35 7.89
C LYS A 50 3.30 -5.43 7.75
N PHE A 51 3.28 -4.55 6.74
CA PHE A 51 4.38 -3.63 6.46
C PHE A 51 4.45 -2.46 7.45
N THR A 52 3.32 -2.14 8.09
CA THR A 52 3.22 -1.02 9.02
C THR A 52 2.62 -1.49 10.35
N PRO A 53 3.44 -1.95 11.30
CA PRO A 53 2.97 -2.32 12.64
C PRO A 53 2.19 -1.19 13.32
N TYR A 54 1.30 -1.56 14.25
CA TYR A 54 0.44 -0.62 14.96
C TYR A 54 1.26 0.41 15.73
N SER A 55 2.31 -0.01 16.45
CA SER A 55 3.20 0.86 17.22
C SER A 55 4.07 1.76 16.33
N GLU A 56 4.46 1.28 15.15
CA GLU A 56 5.33 1.99 14.21
C GLU A 56 4.57 2.96 13.30
N THR A 57 3.24 2.90 13.28
CA THR A 57 2.42 3.79 12.45
C THR A 57 2.61 5.25 12.88
N ARG A 58 3.11 6.10 11.98
CA ARG A 58 3.35 7.54 12.17
C ARG A 58 2.47 8.39 11.27
N VAL A 59 2.23 7.92 10.05
CA VAL A 59 1.41 8.60 9.04
C VAL A 59 0.36 7.62 8.52
N VAL A 60 -0.85 8.10 8.27
CA VAL A 60 -1.93 7.32 7.63
C VAL A 60 -2.36 8.04 6.36
N ILE A 61 -2.37 7.32 5.23
CA ILE A 61 -2.88 7.81 3.95
C ILE A 61 -4.09 6.97 3.56
N ILE A 62 -5.26 7.60 3.47
CA ILE A 62 -6.52 6.90 3.19
C ILE A 62 -6.84 6.91 1.68
N GLY A 63 -6.93 5.72 1.10
CA GLY A 63 -7.48 5.47 -0.23
C GLY A 63 -8.90 4.90 -0.18
N GLN A 64 -9.51 4.69 -1.35
CA GLN A 64 -10.90 4.21 -1.46
C GLN A 64 -10.94 2.68 -1.58
N ASP A 65 -10.58 2.15 -2.75
CA ASP A 65 -10.55 0.73 -3.10
C ASP A 65 -9.23 0.36 -3.82
N PRO A 66 -8.86 -0.94 -3.88
CA PRO A 66 -7.66 -1.38 -4.58
C PRO A 66 -7.79 -1.15 -6.08
N TYR A 67 -6.65 -1.08 -6.78
CA TYR A 67 -6.66 -1.17 -8.23
C TYR A 67 -7.28 -2.50 -8.71
N HIS A 68 -8.13 -2.42 -9.72
CA HIS A 68 -8.93 -3.55 -10.23
C HIS A 68 -8.32 -4.20 -11.49
N GLY A 69 -7.09 -3.84 -11.87
CA GLY A 69 -6.38 -4.42 -13.01
C GLY A 69 -5.32 -5.45 -12.60
N PRO A 70 -4.95 -6.36 -13.51
CA PRO A 70 -4.01 -7.45 -13.22
C PRO A 70 -2.63 -6.93 -12.79
N GLY A 71 -2.10 -7.53 -11.73
CA GLY A 71 -0.77 -7.22 -11.18
C GLY A 71 -0.64 -5.87 -10.49
N GLN A 72 -1.69 -5.04 -10.45
CA GLN A 72 -1.61 -3.68 -9.91
C GLN A 72 -1.60 -3.67 -8.39
N ALA A 73 -2.71 -4.08 -7.76
CA ALA A 73 -2.88 -4.00 -6.31
C ALA A 73 -2.07 -5.07 -5.57
N HIS A 74 -1.45 -4.67 -4.47
CA HIS A 74 -0.70 -5.56 -3.56
C HIS A 74 -0.95 -5.24 -2.08
N GLY A 75 -2.15 -4.75 -1.78
CA GLY A 75 -2.63 -4.53 -0.42
C GLY A 75 -2.28 -3.19 0.22
N MET A 76 -1.87 -2.19 -0.57
CA MET A 76 -1.61 -0.82 -0.11
C MET A 76 -2.29 0.21 -1.02
N SER A 77 -2.86 1.27 -0.44
CA SER A 77 -3.48 2.36 -1.20
C SER A 77 -2.47 3.07 -2.10
N PHE A 78 -2.90 3.45 -3.31
CA PHE A 78 -2.10 4.13 -4.36
C PHE A 78 -0.88 3.37 -4.92
N SER A 79 -0.31 2.42 -4.20
CA SER A 79 0.86 1.64 -4.58
C SER A 79 0.54 0.60 -5.67
N VAL A 80 1.48 0.38 -6.58
CA VAL A 80 1.45 -0.75 -7.53
C VAL A 80 2.74 -1.56 -7.47
N ARG A 81 2.72 -2.83 -7.90
CA ARG A 81 3.94 -3.65 -7.96
C ARG A 81 4.99 -3.06 -8.92
N HIS A 82 6.26 -3.41 -8.72
CA HIS A 82 7.32 -3.09 -9.69
C HIS A 82 7.01 -3.66 -11.08
N GLY A 83 7.42 -2.94 -12.13
CA GLY A 83 7.12 -3.30 -13.53
C GLY A 83 5.71 -2.93 -14.01
N VAL A 84 4.81 -2.53 -13.10
CA VAL A 84 3.48 -2.03 -13.47
C VAL A 84 3.55 -0.55 -13.80
N LYS A 85 2.86 -0.14 -14.87
CA LYS A 85 2.73 1.27 -15.24
C LYS A 85 2.11 2.08 -14.09
N THR A 86 2.82 3.11 -13.65
CA THR A 86 2.38 4.04 -12.60
C THR A 86 1.01 4.66 -12.95
N PRO A 87 -0.02 4.45 -12.12
CA PRO A 87 -1.37 4.97 -12.38
C PRO A 87 -1.45 6.51 -12.32
N PRO A 88 -2.45 7.14 -12.96
CA PRO A 88 -2.53 8.61 -13.06
C PRO A 88 -2.56 9.35 -11.72
N SER A 89 -3.24 8.82 -10.70
CA SER A 89 -3.26 9.42 -9.36
C SER A 89 -1.87 9.39 -8.72
N LEU A 90 -1.16 8.26 -8.82
CA LEU A 90 0.20 8.13 -8.30
C LEU A 90 1.20 9.01 -9.06
N GLN A 91 1.06 9.16 -10.38
CA GLN A 91 1.85 10.13 -11.15
C GLN A 91 1.67 11.57 -10.65
N ASN A 92 0.45 11.94 -10.24
CA ASN A 92 0.21 13.25 -9.67
C ASN A 92 0.79 13.37 -8.26
N MET A 93 0.76 12.31 -7.44
CA MET A 93 1.47 12.27 -6.17
C MET A 93 2.97 12.52 -6.36
N TYR A 94 3.61 11.91 -7.37
CA TYR A 94 5.03 12.15 -7.65
C TYR A 94 5.33 13.57 -8.14
N LYS A 95 4.44 14.17 -8.95
CA LYS A 95 4.58 15.58 -9.33
C LYS A 95 4.54 16.49 -8.10
N GLU A 96 3.57 16.27 -7.21
CA GLU A 96 3.48 17.05 -5.97
C GLU A 96 4.68 16.78 -5.06
N LEU A 97 5.14 15.53 -4.96
CA LEU A 97 6.32 15.17 -4.15
C LEU A 97 7.57 15.91 -4.63
N ARG A 98 7.81 15.94 -5.94
CA ARG A 98 8.90 16.70 -6.55
C ARG A 98 8.75 18.19 -6.29
N ASP A 99 7.56 18.75 -6.48
CA ASP A 99 7.33 20.19 -6.31
C ASP A 99 7.40 20.60 -4.82
N ASP A 100 7.07 19.68 -3.89
CA ASP A 100 7.10 19.90 -2.44
C ASP A 100 8.49 19.74 -1.82
N LEU A 101 9.21 18.67 -2.17
CA LEU A 101 10.48 18.29 -1.53
C LEU A 101 11.68 18.23 -2.49
N GLY A 102 11.48 18.36 -3.81
CA GLY A 102 12.56 18.33 -4.80
C GLY A 102 13.01 16.94 -5.23
N HIS A 103 12.35 15.87 -4.77
CA HIS A 103 12.71 14.48 -5.13
C HIS A 103 12.49 14.17 -6.62
N GLU A 104 13.31 13.27 -7.15
CA GLU A 104 13.12 12.77 -8.51
C GLU A 104 11.88 11.84 -8.60
N ILE A 105 11.31 11.75 -9.80
CA ILE A 105 10.16 10.87 -10.05
C ILE A 105 10.70 9.45 -10.33
N PRO A 106 10.35 8.43 -9.52
CA PRO A 106 10.84 7.08 -9.75
C PRO A 106 10.20 6.45 -11.01
N GLU A 107 10.91 5.49 -11.60
CA GLU A 107 10.44 4.71 -12.76
C GLU A 107 9.51 3.53 -12.36
N HIS A 108 9.12 3.44 -11.10
CA HIS A 108 8.18 2.45 -10.58
C HIS A 108 7.05 3.10 -9.77
N GLY A 109 5.99 2.33 -9.51
CA GLY A 109 4.87 2.76 -8.67
C GLY A 109 4.78 2.10 -7.29
N CYS A 110 5.81 1.35 -6.87
CA CYS A 110 5.86 0.69 -5.57
C CYS A 110 6.21 1.69 -4.45
N LEU A 111 5.38 1.70 -3.40
CA LEU A 111 5.50 2.58 -2.23
C LEU A 111 5.89 1.82 -0.94
N GLU A 112 6.39 0.58 -1.04
CA GLU A 112 6.76 -0.23 0.13
C GLU A 112 7.77 0.45 1.07
N SER A 113 8.69 1.27 0.55
CA SER A 113 9.66 1.98 1.39
C SER A 113 8.99 2.96 2.35
N TRP A 114 7.85 3.57 1.96
CA TRP A 114 7.09 4.43 2.87
C TRP A 114 6.38 3.59 3.95
N ALA A 115 5.79 2.45 3.57
CA ALA A 115 5.12 1.56 4.52
C ALA A 115 6.08 1.06 5.61
N LYS A 116 7.29 0.62 5.22
CA LYS A 116 8.36 0.20 6.13
C LYS A 116 8.86 1.31 7.07
N GLN A 117 8.53 2.57 6.79
CA GLN A 117 8.83 3.72 7.63
C GLN A 117 7.63 4.15 8.49
N GLY A 118 6.56 3.38 8.59
CA GLY A 118 5.41 3.77 9.41
C GLY A 118 4.33 4.55 8.67
N VAL A 119 4.32 4.54 7.33
CA VAL A 119 3.23 5.12 6.52
C VAL A 119 2.17 4.06 6.20
N LEU A 120 1.08 4.07 6.97
CA LEU A 120 -0.05 3.16 6.78
C LEU A 120 -0.91 3.60 5.58
N MET A 121 -0.71 2.93 4.44
CA MET A 121 -1.45 3.20 3.19
C MET A 121 -2.74 2.39 3.11
N LEU A 122 -3.76 2.82 3.85
CA LEU A 122 -5.01 2.08 4.07
C LEU A 122 -6.06 2.43 3.02
N ASN A 123 -6.60 1.45 2.30
CA ASN A 123 -7.85 1.63 1.57
C ASN A 123 -9.04 1.41 2.51
N THR A 124 -10.17 2.08 2.28
CA THR A 124 -11.42 1.81 3.04
C THR A 124 -12.07 0.47 2.68
N VAL A 125 -11.80 -0.03 1.48
CA VAL A 125 -12.19 -1.36 1.01
C VAL A 125 -10.91 -2.10 0.62
N LEU A 126 -10.71 -3.33 1.09
CA LEU A 126 -9.41 -4.02 0.92
C LEU A 126 -9.37 -5.02 -0.24
N THR A 127 -10.51 -5.34 -0.86
CA THR A 127 -10.58 -6.21 -2.04
C THR A 127 -11.50 -5.64 -3.12
N VAL A 128 -11.35 -6.10 -4.36
CA VAL A 128 -12.17 -5.69 -5.52
C VAL A 128 -12.21 -6.81 -6.56
N ARG A 129 -13.31 -6.91 -7.32
CA ARG A 129 -13.42 -7.85 -8.46
C ARG A 129 -12.69 -7.27 -9.67
N ALA A 130 -12.04 -8.12 -10.45
CA ALA A 130 -11.29 -7.68 -11.62
C ALA A 130 -12.19 -6.89 -12.60
N GLY A 131 -11.76 -5.68 -12.96
CA GLY A 131 -12.51 -4.81 -13.89
C GLY A 131 -13.78 -4.16 -13.32
N GLU A 132 -14.14 -4.42 -12.06
CA GLU A 132 -15.37 -3.92 -11.44
C GLU A 132 -15.05 -3.02 -10.22
N PRO A 133 -14.76 -1.72 -10.43
CA PRO A 133 -14.43 -0.81 -9.33
C PRO A 133 -15.56 -0.76 -8.29
N ALA A 134 -15.18 -0.64 -7.02
CA ALA A 134 -16.10 -0.64 -5.87
C ALA A 134 -17.04 -1.86 -5.74
N SER A 135 -16.75 -2.99 -6.41
CA SER A 135 -17.60 -4.20 -6.36
C SER A 135 -17.78 -4.81 -4.97
N HIS A 136 -16.84 -4.56 -4.05
CA HIS A 136 -16.86 -5.02 -2.65
C HIS A 136 -17.15 -3.89 -1.66
N LYS A 137 -17.79 -2.82 -2.13
CA LYS A 137 -18.31 -1.79 -1.23
C LYS A 137 -19.46 -2.36 -0.40
N GLY A 138 -19.47 -2.07 0.90
CA GLY A 138 -20.58 -2.37 1.80
C GLY A 138 -20.67 -3.82 2.27
N ILE A 139 -19.68 -4.67 1.98
CA ILE A 139 -19.67 -6.08 2.42
C ILE A 139 -19.04 -6.26 3.80
N GLY A 140 -18.54 -5.19 4.44
CA GLY A 140 -17.98 -5.20 5.78
C GLY A 140 -16.56 -4.64 5.90
N TRP A 141 -15.87 -4.39 4.78
CA TRP A 141 -14.53 -3.80 4.82
C TRP A 141 -14.50 -2.41 5.43
N GLU A 142 -15.53 -1.61 5.19
CA GLU A 142 -15.60 -0.27 5.75
C GLU A 142 -15.64 -0.32 7.27
N THR A 143 -16.45 -1.22 7.86
CA THR A 143 -16.50 -1.45 9.30
C THR A 143 -15.14 -1.87 9.85
N PHE A 144 -14.45 -2.80 9.18
CA PHE A 144 -13.13 -3.25 9.61
C PHE A 144 -12.10 -2.11 9.57
N THR A 145 -12.07 -1.34 8.50
CA THR A 145 -11.13 -0.22 8.35
C THR A 145 -11.47 0.96 9.25
N ASP A 146 -12.75 1.15 9.62
CA ASP A 146 -13.15 2.07 10.69
C ASP A 146 -12.56 1.66 12.03
N ALA A 147 -12.53 0.36 12.35
CA ALA A 147 -11.91 -0.14 13.57
C ALA A 147 -10.38 0.09 13.59
N VAL A 148 -9.70 -0.08 12.44
CA VAL A 148 -8.27 0.24 12.29
C VAL A 148 -8.01 1.73 12.58
N ILE A 149 -8.80 2.63 12.00
CA ILE A 149 -8.68 4.08 12.22
C ILE A 149 -9.03 4.43 13.67
N ALA A 150 -10.06 3.82 14.24
CA ALA A 150 -10.47 4.04 15.62
C ALA A 150 -9.39 3.61 16.62
N ALA A 151 -8.72 2.48 16.38
CA ALA A 151 -7.59 2.04 17.20
C ALA A 151 -6.45 3.07 17.19
N LEU A 152 -6.07 3.58 16.01
CA LEU A 152 -5.04 4.63 15.91
C LEU A 152 -5.48 5.95 16.54
N ASN A 153 -6.75 6.30 16.42
CA ASN A 153 -7.33 7.50 17.04
C ASN A 153 -7.41 7.37 18.58
N ALA A 154 -7.53 6.16 19.11
CA ALA A 154 -7.52 5.91 20.55
C ALA A 154 -6.10 5.89 21.13
N ARG A 155 -5.08 5.66 20.29
CA ARG A 155 -3.68 5.56 20.70
C ARG A 155 -3.15 6.84 21.33
N GLU A 156 -2.30 6.70 22.35
CA GLU A 156 -1.63 7.85 22.98
C GLU A 156 -0.58 8.47 22.05
N LEU A 157 0.18 7.65 21.34
CA LEU A 157 1.17 8.12 20.37
C LEU A 157 0.45 8.76 19.18
N PRO A 158 0.64 10.07 18.92
CA PRO A 158 -0.08 10.79 17.88
C PRO A 158 0.29 10.28 16.48
N VAL A 159 -0.56 10.63 15.51
CA VAL A 159 -0.49 10.18 14.11
C VAL A 159 -0.80 11.36 13.21
N VAL A 160 -0.13 11.44 12.07
CA VAL A 160 -0.47 12.38 10.99
C VAL A 160 -1.39 11.69 9.98
N PHE A 161 -2.60 12.19 9.84
CA PHE A 161 -3.57 11.68 8.86
C PHE A 161 -3.59 12.57 7.62
N ILE A 162 -3.35 11.96 6.46
CA ILE A 162 -3.40 12.61 5.16
C ILE A 162 -4.69 12.18 4.44
N LEU A 163 -5.59 13.14 4.25
CA LEU A 163 -6.97 12.92 3.83
C LEU A 163 -7.23 13.58 2.47
N TRP A 164 -7.02 12.81 1.41
CA TRP A 164 -7.16 13.27 0.03
C TRP A 164 -8.57 13.05 -0.49
N GLY A 165 -9.29 14.15 -0.72
CA GLY A 165 -10.66 14.12 -1.24
C GLY A 165 -11.72 13.84 -0.16
N LYS A 166 -12.98 14.03 -0.57
CA LYS A 166 -14.14 14.01 0.32
C LYS A 166 -14.32 12.68 1.05
N HIS A 167 -14.15 11.55 0.35
CA HIS A 167 -14.29 10.22 0.93
C HIS A 167 -13.34 9.98 2.12
N ALA A 168 -12.06 10.30 1.95
CA ALA A 168 -11.08 10.19 3.04
C ALA A 168 -11.40 11.15 4.19
N GLN A 169 -11.82 12.38 3.89
CA GLN A 169 -12.19 13.37 4.90
C GLN A 169 -13.42 12.95 5.73
N GLU A 170 -14.42 12.35 5.09
CA GLU A 170 -15.61 11.82 5.77
C GLU A 170 -15.27 10.61 6.63
N LYS A 171 -14.46 9.67 6.11
CA LYS A 171 -14.01 8.46 6.84
C LYS A 171 -13.28 8.81 8.14
N ALA A 172 -12.54 9.91 8.14
CA ALA A 172 -11.69 10.35 9.24
C ALA A 172 -12.29 11.54 10.02
N ALA A 173 -13.60 11.79 9.90
CA ALA A 173 -14.25 12.93 10.57
C ALA A 173 -14.24 12.82 12.11
N SER A 174 -14.09 11.61 12.66
CA SER A 174 -14.05 11.33 14.10
C SER A 174 -12.66 11.45 14.73
N ILE A 175 -11.64 11.81 13.94
CA ILE A 175 -10.27 11.93 14.43
C ILE A 175 -10.17 13.07 15.43
N ASP A 176 -9.57 12.78 16.58
CA ASP A 176 -9.31 13.77 17.61
C ASP A 176 -8.12 14.66 17.23
N ALA A 177 -8.43 15.78 16.58
CA ALA A 177 -7.46 16.76 16.13
C ALA A 177 -6.71 17.49 17.27
N SER A 178 -7.08 17.29 18.54
CA SER A 178 -6.30 17.81 19.66
C SER A 178 -5.01 17.00 19.89
N ARG A 179 -5.04 15.70 19.55
CA ARG A 179 -3.91 14.78 19.67
C ARG A 179 -3.23 14.53 18.33
N HIS A 180 -4.02 14.22 17.30
CA HIS A 180 -3.51 13.89 15.98
C HIS A 180 -3.30 15.14 15.12
N ARG A 181 -2.69 14.97 13.95
CA ARG A 181 -2.56 16.04 12.95
C ARG A 181 -3.29 15.62 11.69
N VAL A 182 -3.96 16.57 11.04
CA VAL A 182 -4.75 16.31 9.84
C VAL A 182 -4.26 17.21 8.70
N ILE A 183 -3.93 16.59 7.58
CA ILE A 183 -3.59 17.23 6.31
C ILE A 183 -4.67 16.85 5.32
N ALA A 184 -5.55 17.79 5.00
CA ALA A 184 -6.63 17.57 4.04
C ALA A 184 -6.42 18.40 2.78
N SER A 185 -6.71 17.81 1.62
CA SER A 185 -6.68 18.47 0.31
C SER A 185 -7.62 17.80 -0.68
N ALA A 186 -7.69 18.30 -1.93
CA ALA A 186 -8.35 17.56 -3.00
C ALA A 186 -7.63 16.23 -3.31
N HIS A 187 -8.32 15.31 -3.98
CA HIS A 187 -7.76 14.00 -4.34
C HIS A 187 -6.71 14.12 -5.48
N PRO A 188 -5.64 13.30 -5.50
CA PRO A 188 -4.61 13.32 -6.56
C PRO A 188 -5.09 12.84 -7.94
N SER A 189 -6.33 12.39 -8.07
CA SER A 189 -6.91 11.98 -9.36
C SER A 189 -6.84 13.11 -10.38
N PRO A 190 -6.63 12.83 -11.68
CA PRO A 190 -6.65 13.84 -12.75
C PRO A 190 -7.86 14.78 -12.72
N PHE A 191 -9.02 14.28 -12.24
CA PHE A 191 -10.25 15.07 -12.14
C PHE A 191 -10.25 16.10 -11.00
N ALA A 192 -9.41 15.93 -9.98
CA ALA A 192 -9.44 16.74 -8.75
C ALA A 192 -8.11 17.41 -8.42
N ALA A 193 -6.98 16.94 -8.98
CA ALA A 193 -5.67 17.36 -8.50
C ALA A 193 -5.43 18.88 -8.61
N ARG A 194 -5.84 19.49 -9.72
CA ARG A 194 -5.74 20.95 -9.94
C ARG A 194 -6.65 21.79 -9.04
N ARG A 195 -7.61 21.18 -8.36
CA ARG A 195 -8.57 21.85 -7.47
C ARG A 195 -8.07 21.94 -6.02
N GLY A 196 -6.81 21.60 -5.76
CA GLY A 196 -6.18 21.81 -4.47
C GLY A 196 -5.32 20.66 -3.95
N PHE A 197 -5.04 19.61 -4.73
CA PHE A 197 -4.00 18.65 -4.38
C PHE A 197 -2.62 19.24 -4.70
N PHE A 198 -2.46 19.79 -5.91
CA PHE A 198 -1.21 20.45 -6.28
C PHE A 198 -0.99 21.72 -5.47
N GLY A 199 0.21 21.85 -4.92
CA GLY A 199 0.59 22.94 -4.00
C GLY A 199 0.09 22.75 -2.57
N SER A 200 -0.52 21.61 -2.23
CA SER A 200 -0.98 21.34 -0.85
C SER A 200 0.15 20.94 0.09
N ARG A 201 1.30 20.56 -0.48
CA ARG A 201 2.56 20.23 0.21
C ARG A 201 2.39 19.20 1.32
N PRO A 202 1.73 18.04 1.06
CA PRO A 202 1.34 17.14 2.12
C PRO A 202 2.55 16.44 2.76
N PHE A 203 3.64 16.25 2.02
CA PHE A 203 4.81 15.48 2.47
C PHE A 203 5.67 16.30 3.43
N SER A 204 6.02 17.54 3.04
CA SER A 204 6.77 18.45 3.92
C SER A 204 5.98 18.84 5.17
N ARG A 205 4.65 19.01 5.06
CA ARG A 205 3.78 19.26 6.21
C ARG A 205 3.71 18.05 7.14
N ALA A 206 3.67 16.82 6.62
CA ALA A 206 3.70 15.62 7.43
C ALA A 206 4.99 15.54 8.24
N ASN A 207 6.14 15.73 7.60
CA ASN A 207 7.44 15.75 8.29
C ASN A 207 7.54 16.91 9.30
N GLY A 208 6.98 18.08 8.98
CA GLY A 208 6.86 19.19 9.92
C GLY A 208 6.10 18.79 11.20
N TYR A 209 4.95 18.13 11.05
CA TYR A 209 4.18 17.63 12.18
C TYR A 209 4.88 16.50 12.95
N LEU A 210 5.54 15.56 12.26
CA LEU A 210 6.31 14.51 12.94
C LEU A 210 7.41 15.12 13.81
N ARG A 211 8.14 16.11 13.29
CA ARG A 211 9.17 16.85 14.03
C ARG A 211 8.61 17.57 15.26
N GLU A 212 7.47 18.25 15.13
CA GLU A 212 6.77 18.90 16.26
C GLU A 212 6.38 17.90 17.35
N LEU A 213 6.03 16.67 16.97
CA LEU A 213 5.64 15.59 17.87
C LEU A 213 6.84 14.81 18.41
N GLY A 214 8.08 15.15 18.04
CA GLY A 214 9.29 14.43 18.42
C GLY A 214 9.40 13.03 17.79
N LEU A 215 8.68 12.80 16.69
CA LEU A 215 8.74 11.57 15.91
C LEU A 215 9.74 11.72 14.77
N GLU A 216 10.42 10.63 14.43
CA GLU A 216 11.31 10.61 13.27
C GLU A 216 10.49 10.84 11.97
N GLU A 217 11.06 11.65 11.09
CA GLU A 217 10.47 12.05 9.81
C GLU A 217 10.46 10.88 8.81
N ILE A 218 9.60 10.96 7.79
CA ILE A 218 9.60 9.99 6.69
C ILE A 218 10.59 10.45 5.62
N ASP A 219 11.45 9.55 5.17
CA ASP A 219 12.17 9.70 3.91
C ASP A 219 11.20 9.35 2.76
N TRP A 220 10.74 10.40 2.09
CA TRP A 220 9.79 10.28 0.99
C TRP A 220 10.48 9.94 -0.35
N ASP A 221 11.81 9.90 -0.41
CA ASP A 221 12.53 9.51 -1.62
C ASP A 221 12.32 8.03 -1.94
N LEU A 222 12.08 7.73 -3.22
CA LEU A 222 11.84 6.38 -3.74
C LEU A 222 12.99 5.88 -4.62
N MET A 223 14.01 6.71 -4.90
CA MET A 223 15.09 6.39 -5.83
C MET A 223 16.07 5.33 -5.32
N LEU A 224 16.25 5.21 -3.99
CA LEU A 224 17.16 4.23 -3.38
C LEU A 224 16.57 2.82 -3.35
N ALA A 225 15.25 2.70 -3.23
CA ALA A 225 14.55 1.42 -3.17
C ALA A 225 14.63 0.60 -4.48
N GLY A 226 14.87 1.26 -5.62
CA GLY A 226 15.01 0.59 -6.92
C GLY A 226 16.40 -0.02 -7.20
N ARG A 227 17.44 0.33 -6.42
CA ARG A 227 18.83 -0.10 -6.71
C ARG A 227 19.17 -1.50 -6.22
N GLU A 228 18.46 -2.02 -5.23
CA GLU A 228 18.70 -3.38 -4.72
C GLU A 228 18.18 -4.46 -5.67
N VAL A 229 17.07 -4.20 -6.39
CA VAL A 229 16.49 -5.16 -7.34
C VAL A 229 17.35 -5.28 -8.62
N ALA A 230 17.99 -4.19 -9.06
CA ALA A 230 18.82 -4.19 -10.26
C ALA A 230 20.12 -5.01 -10.14
N LYS A 231 20.56 -5.36 -8.92
CA LYS A 231 21.74 -6.20 -8.69
C LYS A 231 21.44 -7.71 -8.60
N GLY A 232 20.17 -8.11 -8.52
CA GLY A 232 19.76 -9.52 -8.36
C GLY A 232 19.35 -10.24 -9.66
N GLY A 233 19.39 -9.56 -10.81
CA GLY A 233 18.85 -10.04 -12.08
C GLY A 233 19.86 -10.06 -13.22
N GLN A 234 21.03 -10.65 -13.01
CA GLN A 234 21.86 -11.14 -14.11
C GLN A 234 22.07 -12.64 -13.93
N LEU A 235 21.19 -13.43 -14.55
CA LEU A 235 21.49 -14.80 -14.91
C LEU A 235 22.60 -14.74 -15.96
N GLU A 236 23.77 -15.26 -15.62
CA GLU A 236 24.84 -15.53 -16.57
C GLU A 236 24.34 -16.53 -17.62
N ALA A 237 23.98 -16.02 -18.80
CA ALA A 237 23.97 -16.81 -20.02
C ALA A 237 25.36 -16.69 -20.66
N GLY A 238 26.29 -17.52 -20.19
CA GLY A 238 27.63 -17.68 -20.75
C GLY A 238 27.78 -19.08 -21.33
N ALA A 239 28.02 -19.13 -22.64
CA ALA A 239 28.07 -20.33 -23.46
C ALA A 239 29.18 -21.32 -23.06
N GLU A 240 28.86 -22.61 -23.08
CA GLU A 240 29.81 -23.67 -23.44
C GLU A 240 29.03 -24.88 -23.98
N ALA A 241 28.83 -24.87 -25.30
CA ALA A 241 28.54 -26.06 -26.07
C ALA A 241 29.62 -26.12 -27.14
N ASP A 242 30.61 -26.99 -26.95
CA ASP A 242 31.29 -27.72 -28.01
C ASP A 242 32.40 -28.60 -27.43
N LYS A 243 32.38 -29.86 -27.88
CA LYS A 243 33.42 -30.90 -27.90
C LYS A 243 33.01 -32.18 -27.20
N TYR A 244 32.29 -33.03 -27.92
CA TYR A 244 32.54 -34.48 -27.92
C TYR A 244 32.02 -35.06 -29.23
N GLU A 245 32.89 -35.20 -30.23
CA GLU A 245 32.80 -36.27 -31.23
C GLU A 245 34.16 -36.48 -31.90
N GLU A 246 34.43 -37.74 -32.26
CA GLU A 246 35.62 -38.34 -32.87
C GLU A 246 36.81 -38.70 -31.96
N GLU A 247 36.83 -39.97 -31.52
CA GLU A 247 37.85 -40.89 -32.05
C GLU A 247 37.36 -42.35 -32.03
N SER A 248 37.32 -42.94 -33.21
CA SER A 248 37.08 -44.35 -33.52
C SER A 248 38.40 -45.12 -33.42
N ALA A 249 38.43 -46.22 -32.67
CA ALA A 249 39.33 -47.35 -32.93
C ALA A 249 38.86 -48.63 -32.20
N TYR A 250 38.29 -49.56 -32.95
CA TYR A 250 38.27 -50.99 -32.59
C TYR A 250 39.70 -51.55 -32.61
N PRO A 251 40.02 -52.62 -31.84
CA PRO A 251 39.89 -53.96 -32.41
C PRO A 251 39.37 -55.06 -31.47
N THR A 252 38.83 -56.06 -32.15
CA THR A 252 38.44 -57.43 -31.77
C THR A 252 39.37 -58.18 -30.82
N ALA A 253 38.77 -58.91 -29.87
CA ALA A 253 38.87 -60.38 -29.71
C ALA A 253 37.78 -60.86 -28.75
#